data_AF-A0A948NJJ7-F1
#
_entry.id   AF-A0A948NJJ7-F1
#
_cell.length_a   1.000
_cell.length_b   1.000
_cell.length_c   1.000
_cell.angle_alpha   90.00
_cell.angle_beta   90.00
_cell.angle_gamma   90.00
#
_symmetry.space_group_name_H-M   'P 1'
#
loop_
_entity.id
_entity.type
_entity.pdbx_description
1 polymer ?
#
loop_
_entity_poly.entity_id
_entity_poly.type
_entity_poly.pdbx_seq_one_letter_code
_entity_poly.pdbx_strand_id
1 'polypeptide(L)'
;MTRQVHSDNLHYPLQQFNLPGASISLWQDWLSAQQAGILLAQLQQQLPWTQDSILMFGKTVKIPRKQVWMGDAHCQYRYSATTFTPQPWHPSVQTLAQRLSEFLGQPFNCVLLNLYADGQQHMGWHADNERELGHDPAIASVSLGATRRFELKHRSAAWQLALDLTPGSLLLMAGGCQQHWLHRLPKQSRVSDCRLNLTFRYIKNMA
;
A
#
# COMPACT_ATOMS: atom_id res chain seq x y z
N MET A 1 36.47 14.19 22.91
CA MET A 1 35.77 14.05 21.62
C MET A 1 34.92 12.80 21.70
N THR A 2 33.65 12.94 22.07
CA THR A 2 32.74 11.80 22.22
C THR A 2 31.51 12.12 21.40
N ARG A 3 31.36 11.36 20.32
CA ARG A 3 30.40 11.54 19.24
C ARG A 3 28.98 11.41 19.82
N GLN A 4 28.20 12.48 19.71
CA GLN A 4 26.78 12.49 20.02
C GLN A 4 26.06 11.56 19.03
N VAL A 5 25.67 10.37 19.48
CA VAL A 5 24.72 9.53 18.75
C VAL A 5 23.34 10.14 19.00
N HIS A 6 22.83 10.90 18.04
CA HIS A 6 21.43 11.33 18.03
C HIS A 6 20.58 10.07 17.84
N SER A 7 20.12 9.47 18.93
CA SER A 7 18.93 8.63 18.89
C SER A 7 17.76 9.58 18.70
N ASP A 8 17.37 9.82 17.45
CA ASP A 8 16.08 10.41 17.14
C ASP A 8 15.00 9.42 17.63
N ASN A 9 14.59 9.58 18.89
CA ASN A 9 13.46 8.89 19.48
C ASN A 9 12.17 9.41 18.82
N LEU A 10 11.98 9.07 17.54
CA LEU A 10 10.75 9.28 16.80
C LEU A 10 9.66 8.45 17.48
N HIS A 11 8.90 9.08 18.37
CA HIS A 11 7.64 8.55 18.84
C HIS A 11 6.67 8.57 17.66
N TYR A 12 6.49 7.44 16.98
CA TYR A 12 5.45 7.29 15.99
C TYR A 12 4.13 6.99 16.74
N PRO A 13 3.19 7.95 16.86
CA PRO A 13 1.95 7.70 17.56
C PRO A 13 1.17 6.59 16.84
N LEU A 14 0.95 5.48 17.54
CA LEU A 14 0.21 4.34 17.02
C LEU A 14 -1.29 4.52 17.31
N GLN A 15 -2.10 4.40 16.26
CA GLN A 15 -3.53 4.17 16.37
C GLN A 15 -3.82 2.70 16.04
N GLN A 16 -4.33 1.96 17.02
CA GLN A 16 -4.65 0.53 16.87
C GLN A 16 -6.17 0.32 16.87
N PHE A 17 -6.65 -0.45 15.91
CA PHE A 17 -8.07 -0.82 15.78
C PHE A 17 -8.18 -2.34 15.79
N ASN A 18 -8.78 -2.87 16.85
CA ASN A 18 -9.09 -4.29 16.97
C ASN A 18 -10.46 -4.55 16.33
N LEU A 19 -10.46 -5.27 15.22
CA LEU A 19 -11.65 -5.56 14.43
C LEU A 19 -11.98 -7.05 14.50
N PRO A 20 -13.24 -7.46 14.29
CA PRO A 20 -13.59 -8.87 14.12
C PRO A 20 -12.65 -9.59 13.13
N GLY A 21 -11.82 -10.49 13.65
CA GLY A 21 -10.87 -11.29 12.86
C GLY A 21 -9.74 -10.50 12.18
N ALA A 22 -9.49 -9.23 12.54
CA ALA A 22 -8.48 -8.41 11.88
C ALA A 22 -7.83 -7.40 12.84
N SER A 23 -6.59 -7.02 12.55
CA SER A 23 -5.89 -5.94 13.25
C SER A 23 -5.46 -4.87 12.25
N ILE A 24 -5.78 -3.62 12.57
CA ILE A 24 -5.35 -2.45 11.80
C ILE A 24 -4.48 -1.58 12.70
N SER A 25 -3.30 -1.22 12.22
CA SER A 25 -2.39 -0.29 12.90
C SER A 25 -2.05 0.87 11.97
N LEU A 26 -2.13 2.10 12.46
CA LEU A 26 -1.89 3.31 11.68
C LEU A 26 -0.91 4.23 12.41
N TRP A 27 0.12 4.66 11.68
CA TRP A 27 1.07 5.69 12.09
C TRP A 27 1.00 6.83 11.07
N GLN A 28 0.44 7.98 11.45
CA GLN A 28 0.21 9.08 10.51
C GLN A 28 1.50 9.77 10.06
N ASP A 29 2.51 9.83 10.94
CA ASP A 29 3.77 10.56 10.72
C ASP A 29 4.97 9.61 10.59
N TRP A 30 4.77 8.43 9.99
CA TRP A 30 5.85 7.44 9.82
C TRP A 30 6.97 7.95 8.91
N LEU A 31 6.60 8.69 7.86
CA LEU A 31 7.48 9.61 7.17
C LEU A 31 7.07 11.03 7.52
N SER A 32 8.04 11.92 7.70
CA SER A 32 7.74 13.36 7.73
C SER A 32 7.14 13.81 6.40
N ALA A 33 6.33 14.88 6.42
CA ALA A 33 5.75 15.46 5.20
C ALA A 33 6.82 15.82 4.16
N GLN A 34 8.00 16.28 4.59
CA GLN A 34 9.13 16.57 3.71
C GLN A 34 9.68 15.31 3.03
N GLN A 35 9.94 14.25 3.80
CA GLN A 35 10.39 12.96 3.24
C GLN A 35 9.35 12.39 2.26
N ALA A 36 8.07 12.47 2.62
CA ALA A 36 6.98 12.00 1.77
C ALA A 36 6.89 12.78 0.46
N GLY A 37 7.05 14.11 0.50
CA GLY A 37 7.04 14.97 -0.68
C GLY A 37 8.22 14.71 -1.63
N ILE A 38 9.43 14.59 -1.09
CA ILE A 38 10.64 14.26 -1.88
C ILE A 38 10.47 12.90 -2.56
N LEU A 39 10.02 11.89 -1.81
CA LEU A 39 9.83 10.55 -2.35
C LEU A 39 8.74 10.51 -3.43
N LEU A 40 7.63 11.22 -3.22
CA LEU A 40 6.57 11.35 -4.23
C LEU A 40 7.13 11.94 -5.54
N ALA A 41 7.80 13.09 -5.47
CA ALA A 41 8.33 13.78 -6.64
C ALA A 41 9.33 12.90 -7.40
N GLN A 42 10.22 12.22 -6.67
CA GLN A 42 11.20 11.31 -7.24
C GLN A 42 10.53 10.14 -7.98
N LEU A 43 9.66 9.39 -7.31
CA LEU A 43 9.05 8.18 -7.89
C LEU A 43 8.08 8.51 -9.02
N GLN A 44 7.36 9.63 -8.93
CA GLN A 44 6.46 10.05 -10.00
C GLN A 44 7.23 10.31 -11.31
N GLN A 45 8.44 10.85 -11.25
CA GLN A 45 9.26 11.14 -12.42
C GLN A 45 10.05 9.92 -12.94
N GLN A 46 10.54 9.07 -12.03
CA GLN A 46 11.55 8.05 -12.38
C GLN A 46 10.96 6.68 -12.71
N LEU A 47 9.70 6.41 -12.35
CA LEU A 47 9.10 5.09 -12.53
C LEU A 47 8.37 4.93 -13.87
N PRO A 48 8.41 3.73 -14.47
CA PRO A 48 7.76 3.43 -15.74
C PRO A 48 6.26 3.18 -15.55
N TRP A 49 5.50 4.22 -15.22
CA TRP A 49 4.08 4.11 -14.93
C TRP A 49 3.27 3.56 -16.11
N THR A 50 2.62 2.41 -15.92
CA THR A 50 1.66 1.85 -16.89
C THR A 50 0.23 2.01 -16.42
N GLN A 51 -0.72 1.96 -17.35
CA GLN A 51 -2.15 1.89 -17.06
C GLN A 51 -2.68 0.60 -17.68
N ASP A 52 -2.79 -0.43 -16.86
CA ASP A 52 -3.23 -1.74 -17.33
C ASP A 52 -4.73 -1.77 -17.63
N SER A 53 -5.16 -2.80 -18.33
CA SER A 53 -6.57 -3.06 -18.61
C SER A 53 -6.99 -4.40 -18.01
N ILE A 54 -8.21 -4.44 -17.45
CA ILE A 54 -8.79 -5.64 -16.86
C ILE A 54 -10.06 -6.03 -17.61
N LEU A 55 -10.38 -7.32 -17.58
CA LEU A 55 -11.67 -7.81 -18.09
C LEU A 55 -12.74 -7.62 -17.01
N MET A 56 -13.73 -6.77 -17.28
CA MET A 56 -14.84 -6.51 -16.38
C MET A 56 -16.15 -6.70 -17.15
N PHE A 57 -16.99 -7.65 -16.72
CA PHE A 57 -18.24 -8.02 -17.40
C PHE A 57 -18.07 -8.30 -18.91
N GLY A 58 -16.99 -9.02 -19.27
CA GLY A 58 -16.68 -9.35 -20.67
C GLY A 58 -16.12 -8.20 -21.51
N LYS A 59 -15.92 -7.00 -20.94
CA LYS A 59 -15.32 -5.86 -21.62
C LYS A 59 -13.95 -5.53 -21.03
N THR A 60 -13.00 -5.20 -21.89
CA THR A 60 -11.69 -4.70 -21.47
C THR A 60 -11.81 -3.23 -21.05
N VAL A 61 -11.54 -2.93 -19.79
CA VAL A 61 -11.63 -1.58 -19.21
C VAL A 61 -10.27 -1.18 -18.65
N LYS A 62 -9.83 0.05 -18.93
CA LYS A 62 -8.61 0.61 -18.33
C LYS A 62 -8.82 0.79 -16.83
N ILE A 63 -7.86 0.33 -16.05
CA ILE A 63 -7.86 0.58 -14.61
C ILE A 63 -7.74 2.11 -14.41
N PRO A 64 -8.56 2.73 -13.54
CA PRO A 64 -8.59 4.19 -13.40
C PRO A 64 -7.45 4.72 -12.52
N ARG A 65 -6.22 4.21 -12.70
CA ARG A 65 -4.98 4.64 -12.04
C ARG A 65 -3.77 4.08 -12.79
N LYS A 66 -2.59 4.65 -12.57
CA LYS A 66 -1.34 4.05 -13.06
C LYS A 66 -0.72 3.18 -11.97
N GLN A 67 -0.03 2.12 -12.36
CA GLN A 67 0.57 1.17 -11.42
C GLN A 67 1.98 0.78 -11.84
N VAL A 68 2.79 0.35 -10.86
CA VAL A 68 4.04 -0.37 -11.09
C VAL A 68 4.13 -1.48 -10.05
N TRP A 69 4.41 -2.70 -10.50
CA TRP A 69 4.72 -3.83 -9.63
C TRP A 69 6.25 -3.97 -9.54
N MET A 70 6.80 -3.95 -8.32
CA MET A 70 8.24 -4.11 -8.06
C MET A 70 8.46 -5.16 -6.99
N GLY A 71 9.62 -5.81 -7.02
CA GLY A 71 9.96 -6.80 -6.01
C GLY A 71 11.19 -7.62 -6.36
N ASP A 72 11.46 -8.59 -5.51
CA ASP A 72 12.40 -9.65 -5.81
C ASP A 72 11.93 -10.44 -7.05
N ALA A 73 12.86 -11.03 -7.80
CA ALA A 73 12.56 -11.65 -9.10
C ALA A 73 11.50 -12.78 -9.03
N HIS A 74 11.39 -13.48 -7.89
CA HIS A 74 10.41 -14.55 -7.68
C HIS A 74 9.01 -14.03 -7.31
N CYS A 75 8.84 -12.74 -7.03
CA CYS A 75 7.56 -12.15 -6.61
C CYS A 75 6.61 -11.93 -7.78
N GLN A 76 6.31 -13.00 -8.52
CA GLN A 76 5.27 -13.00 -9.55
C GLN A 76 3.92 -13.23 -8.90
N TYR A 77 2.86 -12.57 -9.40
CA TYR A 77 1.50 -12.86 -8.97
C TYR A 77 0.55 -12.90 -10.17
N ARG A 78 -0.53 -13.67 -10.03
CA ARG A 78 -1.57 -13.76 -11.05
C ARG A 78 -2.84 -13.05 -10.61
N TYR A 79 -3.29 -12.08 -11.41
CA TYR A 79 -4.55 -11.36 -11.18
C TYR A 79 -5.38 -11.29 -12.47
N SER A 80 -6.66 -11.65 -12.38
CA SER A 80 -7.59 -11.65 -13.52
C SER A 80 -7.07 -12.37 -14.77
N ALA A 81 -6.43 -13.53 -14.57
CA ALA A 81 -5.75 -14.35 -15.59
C ALA A 81 -4.47 -13.74 -16.22
N THR A 82 -4.05 -12.56 -15.80
CA THR A 82 -2.78 -11.93 -16.19
C THR A 82 -1.70 -12.23 -15.15
N THR A 83 -0.52 -12.66 -15.60
CA THR A 83 0.67 -12.79 -14.74
C THR A 83 1.43 -11.48 -14.74
N PHE A 84 1.73 -10.95 -13.56
CA PHE A 84 2.49 -9.73 -13.37
C PHE A 84 3.90 -10.08 -12.89
N THR A 85 4.89 -9.76 -13.72
CA THR A 85 6.31 -9.91 -13.37
C THR A 85 6.81 -8.63 -12.70
N PRO A 86 7.52 -8.72 -11.56
CA PRO A 86 8.02 -7.54 -10.87
C PRO A 86 9.10 -6.85 -11.68
N GLN A 87 9.01 -5.51 -11.74
CA GLN A 87 10.13 -4.67 -12.11
C GLN A 87 11.21 -4.76 -11.03
N PRO A 88 12.51 -4.65 -11.39
CA PRO A 88 13.57 -4.52 -10.41
C PRO A 88 13.30 -3.36 -9.45
N TRP A 89 13.77 -3.51 -8.21
CA TRP A 89 13.62 -2.47 -7.21
C TRP A 89 14.24 -1.14 -7.65
N HIS A 90 13.47 -0.07 -7.52
CA HIS A 90 14.04 1.27 -7.50
C HIS A 90 14.75 1.50 -6.15
N PRO A 91 15.96 2.11 -6.09
CA PRO A 91 16.76 2.23 -4.85
C PRO A 91 16.01 2.84 -3.66
N SER A 92 15.26 3.94 -3.88
CA SER A 92 14.46 4.57 -2.82
C SER A 92 13.32 3.68 -2.32
N VAL A 93 12.75 2.84 -3.20
CA VAL A 93 11.67 1.91 -2.84
C VAL A 93 12.24 0.72 -2.07
N GLN A 94 13.40 0.20 -2.46
CA GLN A 94 14.11 -0.85 -1.73
C GLN A 94 14.49 -0.40 -0.32
N THR A 95 15.04 0.81 -0.19
CA THR A 95 15.39 1.41 1.11
C THR A 95 14.15 1.54 1.99
N LEU A 96 13.02 1.96 1.42
CA LEU A 96 11.76 2.03 2.16
C LEU A 96 11.26 0.65 2.60
N ALA A 97 11.37 -0.36 1.74
CA ALA A 97 10.99 -1.74 2.06
C ALA A 97 11.82 -2.31 3.22
N GLN A 98 13.14 -2.05 3.23
CA GLN A 98 14.04 -2.45 4.30
C GLN A 98 13.67 -1.77 5.62
N ARG A 99 13.55 -0.44 5.61
CA ARG A 99 13.13 0.34 6.80
C ARG A 99 11.77 -0.12 7.34
N LEU A 100 10.82 -0.39 6.45
CA LEU A 100 9.49 -0.89 6.80
C LEU A 100 9.57 -2.27 7.44
N SER A 101 10.39 -3.16 6.87
CA SER A 101 10.57 -4.52 7.38
C SER A 101 11.20 -4.53 8.77
N GLU A 102 12.22 -3.70 8.98
CA GLU A 102 12.85 -3.48 10.29
C GLU A 102 11.86 -2.91 11.30
N PHE A 103 11.11 -1.87 10.91
CA PHE A 103 10.14 -1.22 11.78
C PHE A 103 9.00 -2.14 12.23
N LEU A 104 8.51 -2.99 11.32
CA LEU A 104 7.40 -3.91 11.60
C LEU A 104 7.85 -5.30 12.08
N GLY A 105 9.17 -5.56 12.11
CA GLY A 105 9.73 -6.85 12.54
C GLY A 105 9.37 -8.03 11.62
N GLN A 106 9.01 -7.78 10.36
CA GLN A 106 8.63 -8.81 9.39
C GLN A 106 9.02 -8.42 7.97
N PRO A 107 9.36 -9.38 7.08
CA PRO A 107 9.88 -9.08 5.76
C PRO A 107 8.79 -8.61 4.79
N PHE A 108 9.15 -7.67 3.90
CA PHE A 108 8.38 -7.32 2.71
C PHE A 108 9.30 -7.38 1.48
N ASN A 109 8.91 -8.14 0.45
CA ASN A 109 9.77 -8.44 -0.70
C ASN A 109 9.16 -8.07 -2.05
N CYS A 110 7.99 -7.42 -2.03
CA CYS A 110 7.39 -6.83 -3.22
C CYS A 110 6.44 -5.69 -2.83
N VAL A 111 6.11 -4.87 -3.82
CA VAL A 111 5.27 -3.69 -3.64
C VAL A 111 4.47 -3.38 -4.90
N LEU A 112 3.20 -3.08 -4.72
CA LEU A 112 2.35 -2.50 -5.76
C LEU A 112 2.22 -1.00 -5.53
N LEU A 113 2.83 -0.22 -6.42
CA LEU A 113 2.69 1.22 -6.45
C LEU A 113 1.44 1.59 -7.24
N ASN A 114 0.62 2.47 -6.68
CA ASN A 114 -0.61 2.96 -7.28
C ASN A 114 -0.58 4.50 -7.30
N LEU A 115 -0.52 5.08 -8.49
CA LEU A 115 -0.55 6.52 -8.71
C LEU A 115 -1.97 6.95 -9.10
N TYR A 116 -2.59 7.71 -8.21
CA TYR A 116 -3.89 8.34 -8.41
C TYR A 116 -3.65 9.81 -8.76
N ALA A 117 -4.01 10.21 -9.98
CA ALA A 117 -3.82 11.58 -10.44
C ALA A 117 -4.63 12.59 -9.62
N ASP A 118 -5.82 12.18 -9.17
CA ASP A 118 -6.78 13.01 -8.44
C ASP A 118 -7.79 12.14 -7.66
N GLY A 119 -8.82 12.80 -7.13
CA GLY A 119 -9.94 12.19 -6.42
C GLY A 119 -10.97 11.44 -7.29
N GLN A 120 -10.92 11.54 -8.63
CA GLN A 120 -11.79 10.77 -9.53
C GLN A 120 -11.27 9.34 -9.70
N GLN A 121 -9.96 9.18 -9.61
CA GLN A 121 -9.28 7.90 -9.57
C GLN A 121 -9.51 7.22 -8.21
N HIS A 122 -9.87 5.94 -8.27
CA HIS A 122 -10.38 5.20 -7.11
C HIS A 122 -10.07 3.70 -7.24
N MET A 123 -10.28 2.99 -6.14
CA MET A 123 -10.26 1.54 -6.09
C MET A 123 -11.54 1.08 -5.42
N GLY A 124 -12.29 0.19 -6.08
CA GLY A 124 -13.55 -0.34 -5.57
C GLY A 124 -13.35 -1.24 -4.34
N TRP A 125 -14.44 -1.77 -3.81
CA TRP A 125 -14.36 -2.77 -2.74
C TRP A 125 -13.61 -4.01 -3.19
N HIS A 126 -12.52 -4.36 -2.51
CA HIS A 126 -11.68 -5.52 -2.78
C HIS A 126 -10.98 -6.00 -1.51
N ALA A 127 -10.26 -7.11 -1.61
CA ALA A 127 -9.28 -7.56 -0.62
C ALA A 127 -8.04 -8.04 -1.36
N ASP A 128 -6.88 -7.96 -0.70
CA ASP A 128 -5.62 -8.49 -1.23
C ASP A 128 -5.54 -9.98 -0.88
N ASN A 129 -6.24 -10.81 -1.65
CA ASN A 129 -6.42 -12.24 -1.39
C ASN A 129 -5.79 -13.14 -2.47
N GLU A 130 -4.76 -12.64 -3.14
CA GLU A 130 -3.94 -13.41 -4.07
C GLU A 130 -3.35 -14.63 -3.35
N ARG A 131 -3.39 -15.80 -4.01
CA ARG A 131 -2.98 -17.08 -3.42
C ARG A 131 -1.51 -17.07 -3.00
N GLU A 132 -0.69 -16.34 -3.74
CA GLU A 132 0.75 -16.17 -3.57
C GLU A 132 1.11 -15.49 -2.24
N LEU A 133 0.17 -14.77 -1.62
CA LEU A 133 0.35 -14.10 -0.33
C LEU A 133 0.19 -15.05 0.87
N GLY A 134 -0.35 -16.25 0.65
CA GLY A 134 -0.58 -17.24 1.71
C GLY A 134 -1.76 -16.89 2.62
N HIS A 135 -1.77 -17.48 3.82
CA HIS A 135 -2.82 -17.28 4.81
C HIS A 135 -2.51 -16.07 5.69
N ASP A 136 -3.51 -15.22 5.92
CA ASP A 136 -3.45 -14.02 6.76
C ASP A 136 -2.23 -13.12 6.49
N PRO A 137 -2.06 -12.65 5.24
CA PRO A 137 -0.91 -11.82 4.90
C PRO A 137 -0.96 -10.48 5.63
N ALA A 138 0.20 -10.07 6.13
CA ALA A 138 0.42 -8.70 6.53
C ALA A 138 0.61 -7.83 5.28
N ILE A 139 -0.20 -6.77 5.17
CA ILE A 139 -0.15 -5.81 4.07
C ILE A 139 0.17 -4.44 4.66
N ALA A 140 1.30 -3.85 4.24
CA ALA A 140 1.72 -2.55 4.71
C ALA A 140 1.57 -1.51 3.59
N SER A 141 0.83 -0.45 3.86
CA SER A 141 0.50 0.62 2.90
C SER A 141 1.11 1.93 3.35
N VAL A 142 2.01 2.48 2.54
CA VAL A 142 2.56 3.83 2.72
C VAL A 142 1.86 4.78 1.75
N SER A 143 1.34 5.90 2.27
CA SER A 143 0.65 6.92 1.48
C SER A 143 1.51 8.17 1.32
N LEU A 144 1.62 8.69 0.10
CA LEU A 144 2.33 9.92 -0.25
C LEU A 144 1.39 10.85 -1.02
N GLY A 145 1.58 12.16 -0.89
CA GLY A 145 0.77 13.16 -1.57
C GLY A 145 -0.58 13.39 -0.90
N ALA A 146 -1.64 13.54 -1.70
CA ALA A 146 -2.95 13.96 -1.20
C ALA A 146 -3.55 12.98 -0.17
N THR A 147 -4.10 13.53 0.92
CA THR A 147 -4.87 12.77 1.89
C THR A 147 -6.11 12.17 1.24
N ARG A 148 -6.34 10.87 1.47
CA ARG A 148 -7.53 10.17 0.97
C ARG A 148 -8.14 9.31 2.04
N ARG A 149 -9.48 9.24 2.03
CA ARG A 149 -10.24 8.36 2.91
C ARG A 149 -10.07 6.92 2.44
N PHE A 150 -9.72 6.04 3.35
CA PHE A 150 -9.65 4.60 3.17
C PHE A 150 -10.75 3.96 4.00
N GLU A 151 -11.56 3.11 3.37
CA GLU A 151 -12.73 2.53 4.01
C GLU A 151 -12.60 1.02 4.05
N LEU A 152 -12.98 0.43 5.18
CA LEU A 152 -13.09 -1.01 5.38
C LEU A 152 -14.54 -1.35 5.76
N LYS A 153 -15.02 -2.48 5.27
CA LYS A 153 -16.29 -3.09 5.71
C LYS A 153 -16.12 -4.59 5.90
N HIS A 154 -16.74 -5.13 6.93
CA HIS A 154 -16.79 -6.57 7.12
C HIS A 154 -17.68 -7.22 6.03
N ARG A 155 -17.34 -8.42 5.58
CA ARG A 155 -18.04 -9.09 4.48
C ARG A 155 -19.48 -9.50 4.83
N SER A 156 -19.70 -9.93 6.07
CA SER A 156 -20.97 -10.53 6.53
C SER A 156 -21.61 -9.84 7.73
N ALA A 157 -20.96 -8.83 8.32
CA ALA A 157 -21.41 -8.20 9.56
C ALA A 157 -21.47 -6.68 9.37
N ALA A 158 -22.28 -6.00 10.18
CA ALA A 158 -22.48 -4.55 10.11
C ALA A 158 -21.33 -3.76 10.75
N TRP A 159 -20.09 -4.11 10.42
CA TRP A 159 -18.89 -3.43 10.88
C TRP A 159 -18.24 -2.64 9.74
N GLN A 160 -17.87 -1.40 10.03
CA GLN A 160 -17.19 -0.51 9.09
C GLN A 160 -16.15 0.34 9.83
N LEU A 161 -15.09 0.70 9.13
CA LEU A 161 -14.07 1.63 9.60
C LEU A 161 -13.69 2.56 8.45
N ALA A 162 -13.43 3.82 8.75
CA ALA A 162 -12.89 4.75 7.78
C ALA A 162 -11.75 5.55 8.41
N LEU A 163 -10.66 5.69 7.65
CA LEU A 163 -9.42 6.30 8.08
C LEU A 163 -9.00 7.32 7.03
N ASP A 164 -8.54 8.48 7.43
CA ASP A 164 -7.85 9.39 6.52
C ASP A 164 -6.36 9.04 6.51
N LEU A 165 -5.84 8.70 5.33
CA LEU A 165 -4.43 8.38 5.14
C LEU A 165 -3.69 9.63 4.67
N THR A 166 -2.91 10.25 5.55
CA THR A 166 -2.18 11.49 5.29
C THR A 166 -0.86 11.23 4.57
N PRO A 167 -0.25 12.25 3.93
CA PRO A 167 1.09 12.12 3.39
C PRO A 167 2.08 11.67 4.48
N GLY A 168 2.76 10.56 4.20
CA GLY A 168 3.73 9.93 5.09
C GLY A 168 3.13 8.85 6.02
N SER A 169 1.81 8.63 5.98
CA SER A 169 1.18 7.63 6.85
C SER A 169 1.56 6.20 6.45
N LEU A 170 1.76 5.34 7.45
CA LEU A 170 1.88 3.89 7.33
C LEU A 170 0.64 3.22 7.92
N LEU A 171 -0.06 2.43 7.11
CA LEU A 171 -1.17 1.56 7.52
C LEU A 171 -0.74 0.09 7.42
N LEU A 172 -0.84 -0.66 8.51
CA LEU A 172 -0.67 -2.11 8.52
C LEU A 172 -2.04 -2.79 8.65
N MET A 173 -2.34 -3.67 7.70
CA MET A 173 -3.48 -4.58 7.74
C MET A 173 -2.98 -6.00 7.99
N ALA A 174 -3.41 -6.63 9.09
CA ALA A 174 -2.93 -7.95 9.51
C ALA A 174 -4.04 -8.84 10.08
N GLY A 175 -3.68 -10.09 10.42
CA GLY A 175 -4.63 -11.14 10.80
C GLY A 175 -5.52 -11.52 9.62
N GLY A 176 -6.76 -11.93 9.90
CA GLY A 176 -7.76 -12.28 8.90
C GLY A 176 -8.36 -11.10 8.13
N CYS A 177 -7.68 -9.95 8.05
CA CYS A 177 -8.19 -8.75 7.37
C CYS A 177 -8.59 -9.05 5.91
N GLN A 178 -7.71 -9.68 5.12
CA GLN A 178 -8.01 -9.94 3.71
C GLN A 178 -9.08 -11.02 3.51
N GLN A 179 -9.33 -11.84 4.54
CA GLN A 179 -10.36 -12.87 4.53
C GLN A 179 -11.73 -12.29 4.90
N HIS A 180 -11.81 -11.51 5.98
CA HIS A 180 -13.07 -11.08 6.58
C HIS A 180 -13.52 -9.68 6.17
N TRP A 181 -12.60 -8.86 5.65
CA TRP A 181 -12.85 -7.47 5.31
C TRP A 181 -12.64 -7.19 3.82
N LEU A 182 -13.41 -6.23 3.34
CA LEU A 182 -13.17 -5.56 2.07
C LEU A 182 -12.73 -4.14 2.36
N HIS A 183 -11.84 -3.61 1.55
CA HIS A 183 -11.40 -2.24 1.63
C HIS A 183 -11.53 -1.52 0.28
N ARG A 184 -11.57 -0.19 0.32
CA ARG A 184 -11.65 0.65 -0.87
C ARG A 184 -11.00 2.01 -0.66
N LEU A 185 -10.67 2.64 -1.77
CA LEU A 185 -10.35 4.07 -1.85
C LEU A 185 -11.45 4.73 -2.69
N PRO A 186 -12.50 5.32 -2.09
CA PRO A 186 -13.64 5.87 -2.82
C PRO A 186 -13.26 7.13 -3.62
N LYS A 187 -14.11 7.49 -4.59
CA LYS A 187 -14.00 8.79 -5.27
C LYS A 187 -14.21 9.93 -4.29
N GLN A 188 -13.37 10.97 -4.38
CA GLN A 188 -13.46 12.20 -3.60
C GLN A 188 -13.25 13.39 -4.53
N SER A 189 -14.31 13.83 -5.21
CA SER A 189 -14.24 14.80 -6.32
C SER A 189 -13.58 16.15 -6.00
N ARG A 190 -13.48 16.50 -4.72
CA ARG A 190 -12.82 17.73 -4.24
C ARG A 190 -11.30 17.60 -4.11
N VAL A 191 -10.72 16.41 -4.25
CA VAL A 191 -9.28 16.19 -4.22
C VAL A 191 -8.73 16.36 -5.64
N SER A 192 -7.95 17.42 -5.86
CA SER A 192 -7.28 17.72 -7.14
C SER A 192 -5.83 17.22 -7.18
N ASP A 193 -5.23 16.97 -6.02
CA ASP A 193 -3.82 16.63 -5.92
C ASP A 193 -3.57 15.12 -6.10
N CYS A 194 -2.38 14.83 -6.61
CA CYS A 194 -1.89 13.47 -6.81
C CYS A 194 -1.69 12.74 -5.47
N ARG A 195 -2.04 11.44 -5.44
CA ARG A 195 -1.69 10.50 -4.37
C ARG A 195 -0.92 9.32 -4.94
N LEU A 196 0.21 8.99 -4.32
CA LEU A 196 0.94 7.75 -4.56
C LEU A 196 0.80 6.83 -3.35
N ASN A 197 0.44 5.59 -3.58
CA ASN A 197 0.35 4.55 -2.55
C ASN A 197 1.28 3.40 -2.86
N LEU A 198 2.06 2.98 -1.88
CA LEU A 198 2.95 1.83 -1.95
C LEU A 198 2.39 0.72 -1.05
N THR A 199 1.85 -0.34 -1.65
CA THR A 199 1.32 -1.50 -0.91
C THR A 199 2.35 -2.62 -0.91
N PHE A 200 3.09 -2.73 0.18
CA PHE A 200 4.11 -3.74 0.42
C PHE A 200 3.51 -5.05 0.87
N ARG A 201 4.07 -6.15 0.34
CA ARG A 201 3.62 -7.52 0.57
C ARG A 201 4.80 -8.46 0.73
N TYR A 202 4.51 -9.66 1.21
CA TYR A 202 5.46 -10.76 1.24
C TYR A 202 4.92 -11.94 0.43
N ILE A 203 5.68 -12.35 -0.58
CA ILE A 203 5.43 -13.57 -1.36
C ILE A 203 6.51 -14.59 -1.01
N LYS A 204 6.09 -15.76 -0.52
CA LYS A 204 7.02 -16.85 -0.22
C LYS A 204 7.68 -17.32 -1.50
N ASN A 205 9.00 -17.50 -1.44
CA ASN A 205 9.71 -18.20 -2.51
C ASN A 205 9.28 -19.67 -2.49
N MET A 206 8.53 -20.11 -3.50
CA MET A 206 8.22 -21.52 -3.69
C MET A 206 9.42 -22.13 -4.42
N ALA A 207 10.45 -22.48 -3.63
CA ALA A 207 11.53 -23.33 -4.10
C ALA A 207 11.00 -24.73 -4.44
#